data_AF-A0A7S2EVT6-F1
#
_entry.id   AF-A0A7S2EVT6-F1
#
_cell.length_a   1.000
_cell.length_b   1.000
_cell.length_c   1.000
_cell.angle_alpha   90.00
_cell.angle_beta   90.00
_cell.angle_gamma   90.00
#
_symmetry.space_group_name_H-M   'P 1'
#
loop_
_entity.id
_entity.type
_entity.pdbx_description
1 polymer ?
#
loop_
_entity_poly.entity_id
_entity_poly.type
_entity_poly.pdbx_seq_one_letter_code
_entity_poly.pdbx_strand_id
1 'polypeptide(L)'
;KSERFDSCLPQEGLLIWHIDEGSGYGEEGFPGQPGWPGNGEHYRVALVSADGEFNLEKGLDMGSADNYFHADGVNEFLESGVGKSGNKKSDHPNTAWYSNEQVVPSGIEIKDIGPAG
;
A
#
# COMPACT_ATOMS: atom_id res chain seq x y z
N LYS A 1 -5.67 -26.25 19.21
CA LYS A 1 -6.21 -25.69 17.95
C LYS A 1 -5.84 -24.21 17.91
N SER A 2 -4.86 -23.87 17.07
CA SER A 2 -4.38 -22.51 16.84
C SER A 2 -5.16 -21.94 15.66
N GLU A 3 -6.29 -21.30 15.92
CA GLU A 3 -7.10 -20.61 14.90
C GLU A 3 -7.65 -19.32 15.50
N ARG A 4 -6.77 -18.39 15.93
CA ARG A 4 -7.18 -17.09 16.50
C ARG A 4 -6.19 -15.94 16.30
N PHE A 5 -5.15 -16.09 15.48
CA PHE A 5 -4.28 -14.94 15.20
C PHE A 5 -5.02 -13.91 14.32
N ASP A 6 -5.64 -14.38 13.25
CA ASP A 6 -6.28 -13.48 12.28
C ASP A 6 -7.77 -13.24 12.57
N SER A 7 -8.35 -13.89 13.59
CA SER A 7 -9.79 -13.77 13.90
C SER A 7 -10.22 -12.39 14.36
N CYS A 8 -9.27 -11.51 14.66
CA CYS A 8 -9.50 -10.12 15.06
C CYS A 8 -9.16 -9.13 13.93
N LEU A 9 -8.73 -9.61 12.77
CA LEU A 9 -8.56 -8.73 11.62
C LEU A 9 -9.94 -8.16 11.21
N PRO A 10 -10.01 -6.88 10.87
CA PRO A 10 -11.28 -6.21 10.60
C PRO A 10 -11.95 -6.69 9.31
N GLN A 11 -11.23 -7.35 8.41
CA GLN A 11 -11.72 -7.76 7.09
C GLN A 11 -10.82 -8.83 6.45
N GLU A 12 -11.38 -9.58 5.50
CA GLU A 12 -10.63 -10.48 4.62
C GLU A 12 -10.21 -9.78 3.32
N GLY A 13 -9.12 -10.22 2.69
CA GLY A 13 -8.68 -9.69 1.41
C GLY A 13 -7.17 -9.78 1.22
N LEU A 14 -6.67 -9.11 0.18
CA LEU A 14 -5.24 -9.05 -0.11
C LEU A 14 -4.59 -7.88 0.64
N LEU A 15 -3.45 -8.16 1.25
CA LEU A 15 -2.52 -7.17 1.82
C LEU A 15 -1.23 -7.24 1.01
N ILE A 16 -0.64 -6.07 0.70
CA ILE A 16 0.55 -5.97 -0.16
C ILE A 16 1.69 -5.40 0.67
N TRP A 17 2.82 -6.11 0.73
CA TRP A 17 4.03 -5.61 1.35
C TRP A 17 5.02 -5.11 0.32
N HIS A 18 5.49 -3.88 0.52
CA HIS A 18 6.68 -3.36 -0.12
C HIS A 18 7.90 -3.67 0.75
N ILE A 19 8.96 -4.21 0.13
CA ILE A 19 10.21 -4.55 0.79
C ILE A 19 11.35 -4.02 -0.09
N ASP A 20 12.13 -3.09 0.45
CA ASP A 20 13.39 -2.63 -0.14
C ASP A 20 14.54 -2.91 0.83
N GLU A 21 15.29 -3.99 0.57
CA GLU A 21 16.44 -4.40 1.39
C GLU A 21 17.63 -3.42 1.30
N GLY A 22 17.64 -2.53 0.30
CA GLY A 22 18.63 -1.47 0.12
C GLY A 22 18.36 -0.24 0.97
N SER A 23 17.14 -0.07 1.47
CA SER A 23 16.76 1.07 2.31
C SER A 23 17.26 0.93 3.74
N GLY A 24 17.58 2.08 4.34
CA GLY A 24 17.95 2.19 5.75
C GLY A 24 16.75 1.99 6.68
N TYR A 25 16.98 2.16 7.98
CA TYR A 25 15.92 2.10 8.99
C TYR A 25 15.51 3.49 9.49
N GLY A 26 16.08 4.58 8.93
CA GLY A 26 15.89 5.95 9.42
C GLY A 26 15.16 6.87 8.46
N GLU A 27 14.88 6.40 7.24
CA GLU A 27 14.39 7.19 6.10
C GLU A 27 12.93 6.81 5.77
N GLU A 28 12.07 6.82 6.77
CA GLU A 28 10.64 6.51 6.63
C GLU A 28 9.92 7.55 5.77
N GLY A 29 9.09 7.09 4.83
CA GLY A 29 8.31 8.01 4.00
C GLY A 29 6.93 7.51 3.65
N PHE A 30 6.00 8.46 3.54
CA PHE A 30 4.57 8.25 3.41
C PHE A 30 3.86 9.45 2.76
N PRO A 31 2.64 9.28 2.22
CA PRO A 31 1.83 10.37 1.69
C PRO A 31 1.63 11.52 2.68
N GLY A 32 1.81 12.76 2.19
CA GLY A 32 1.67 13.98 3.00
C GLY A 32 2.98 14.46 3.63
N GLN A 33 4.05 13.67 3.56
CA GLN A 33 5.39 14.14 3.91
C GLN A 33 5.91 15.15 2.86
N PRO A 34 6.64 16.22 3.27
CA PRO A 34 7.19 17.19 2.33
C PRO A 34 8.08 16.53 1.26
N GLY A 35 7.73 16.76 -0.01
CA GLY A 35 8.49 16.26 -1.15
C GLY A 35 8.27 14.78 -1.48
N TRP A 36 7.48 14.04 -0.70
CA TRP A 36 7.18 12.65 -0.99
C TRP A 36 6.26 12.52 -2.24
N PRO A 37 6.48 11.51 -3.11
CA PRO A 37 7.49 10.46 -3.03
C PRO A 37 8.87 10.85 -3.58
N GLY A 38 9.01 12.06 -4.12
CA GLY A 38 10.24 12.54 -4.77
C GLY A 38 11.45 12.71 -3.84
N ASN A 39 11.24 12.89 -2.53
CA ASN A 39 12.30 12.94 -1.53
C ASN A 39 13.05 11.61 -1.37
N GLY A 40 12.54 10.52 -1.97
CA GLY A 40 13.15 9.18 -1.92
C GLY A 40 12.95 8.45 -0.60
N GLU A 41 12.24 9.05 0.35
CA GLU A 41 11.97 8.43 1.65
C GLU A 41 10.84 7.40 1.52
N HIS A 42 11.06 6.22 2.08
CA HIS A 42 10.12 5.11 2.11
C HIS A 42 10.58 4.09 3.15
N TYR A 43 9.63 3.40 3.77
CA TYR A 43 9.93 2.33 4.71
C TYR A 43 10.66 1.18 4.00
N ARG A 44 11.71 0.64 4.64
CA ARG A 44 12.37 -0.60 4.22
C ARG A 44 11.39 -1.77 4.07
N VAL A 45 10.42 -1.85 4.98
CA VAL A 45 9.30 -2.79 4.94
C VAL A 45 8.04 -2.01 5.30
N ALA A 46 7.06 -2.01 4.40
CA ALA A 46 5.75 -1.41 4.67
C ALA A 46 4.62 -2.27 4.13
N LEU A 47 3.53 -2.33 4.88
CA LEU A 47 2.24 -2.68 4.32
C LEU A 47 1.75 -1.49 3.48
N VAL A 48 1.61 -1.72 2.18
CA VAL A 48 0.94 -0.80 1.26
C VAL A 48 -0.55 -1.10 1.33
N SER A 49 -1.27 -0.31 2.10
CA SER A 49 -2.71 -0.48 2.33
C SER A 49 -3.55 0.02 1.14
N ALA A 50 -4.72 -0.58 0.97
CA ALA A 50 -5.62 -0.26 -0.13
C ALA A 50 -6.18 1.17 -0.08
N ASP A 51 -6.22 1.79 1.10
CA ASP A 51 -6.55 3.19 1.27
C ASP A 51 -5.41 4.16 0.93
N GLY A 52 -4.17 3.66 0.84
CA GLY A 52 -2.99 4.46 0.54
C GLY A 52 -2.56 5.38 1.67
N GLU A 53 -3.09 5.26 2.90
CA GLU A 53 -2.85 6.25 3.96
C GLU A 53 -1.66 5.91 4.90
N PHE A 54 -1.17 4.66 4.91
CA PHE A 54 -0.08 4.19 5.78
C PHE A 54 -0.33 4.38 7.29
N ASN A 55 -1.60 4.39 7.75
CA ASN A 55 -1.88 4.66 9.16
C ASN A 55 -1.31 3.58 10.11
N LEU A 56 -1.22 2.34 9.66
CA LEU A 56 -0.60 1.24 10.40
C LEU A 56 0.92 1.47 10.60
N GLU A 57 1.61 1.87 9.55
CA GLU A 57 3.05 2.13 9.50
C GLU A 57 3.41 3.37 10.32
N LYS A 58 2.54 4.38 10.29
CA LYS A 58 2.64 5.57 11.12
C LYS A 58 2.19 5.32 12.58
N GLY A 59 1.71 4.12 12.91
CA GLY A 59 1.22 3.77 14.25
C GLY A 59 0.01 4.60 14.72
N LEU A 60 -0.82 5.10 13.79
CA LEU A 60 -1.96 5.96 14.08
C LEU A 60 -3.24 5.18 14.42
N ASP A 61 -3.38 3.97 13.90
CA ASP A 61 -4.51 3.09 14.19
C ASP A 61 -4.11 1.59 14.19
N MET A 62 -5.10 0.71 14.34
CA MET A 62 -4.93 -0.74 14.34
C MET A 62 -5.39 -1.38 13.02
N GLY A 63 -5.61 -0.58 11.98
CA GLY A 63 -6.18 -1.01 10.71
C GLY A 63 -7.71 -1.08 10.73
N SER A 64 -8.27 -1.07 9.52
CA SER A 64 -9.69 -1.08 9.23
C SER A 64 -9.97 -1.93 7.98
N ALA A 65 -11.25 -2.16 7.67
CA ALA A 65 -11.64 -2.92 6.49
C ALA A 65 -11.15 -2.28 5.17
N ASP A 66 -10.95 -0.96 5.15
CA ASP A 66 -10.55 -0.21 3.97
C ASP A 66 -9.07 -0.38 3.60
N ASN A 67 -8.28 -1.05 4.44
CA ASN A 67 -6.87 -1.32 4.17
C ASN A 67 -6.65 -2.55 3.27
N TYR A 68 -7.68 -3.38 3.07
CA TYR A 68 -7.62 -4.65 2.34
C TYR A 68 -8.04 -4.45 0.89
N PHE A 69 -7.32 -5.08 -0.04
CA PHE A 69 -7.70 -5.09 -1.45
C PHE A 69 -8.69 -6.23 -1.71
N HIS A 70 -9.83 -5.92 -2.34
CA HIS A 70 -10.86 -6.87 -2.75
C HIS A 70 -11.85 -6.25 -3.75
N ALA A 71 -12.65 -7.06 -4.44
CA ALA A 71 -13.56 -6.64 -5.50
C ALA A 71 -14.59 -5.55 -5.07
N ASP A 72 -15.07 -5.60 -3.83
CA ASP A 72 -16.04 -4.63 -3.31
C ASP A 72 -15.39 -3.30 -2.87
N GLY A 73 -14.07 -3.29 -2.68
CA GLY A 73 -13.28 -2.13 -2.28
C GLY A 73 -12.34 -1.67 -3.39
N VAL A 74 -11.11 -1.35 -3.03
CA VAL A 74 -10.01 -1.11 -3.98
C VAL A 74 -9.55 -2.47 -4.50
N ASN A 75 -9.61 -2.66 -5.82
CA ASN A 75 -9.33 -3.93 -6.47
C ASN A 75 -8.16 -3.87 -7.47
N GLU A 76 -7.43 -2.76 -7.45
CA GLU A 76 -6.31 -2.49 -8.35
C GLU A 76 -5.16 -1.80 -7.60
N PHE A 77 -3.94 -2.28 -7.82
CA PHE A 77 -2.68 -1.65 -7.43
C PHE A 77 -1.80 -1.49 -8.67
N LEU A 78 -1.66 -0.25 -9.14
CA LEU A 78 -1.20 0.09 -10.48
C LEU A 78 0.07 0.95 -10.42
N GLU A 79 0.68 1.24 -11.57
CA GLU A 79 1.80 2.20 -11.68
C GLU A 79 1.37 3.65 -11.46
N SER A 80 0.06 3.90 -11.47
CA SER A 80 -0.52 5.24 -11.37
C SER A 80 -1.26 5.48 -10.06
N GLY A 81 -1.37 4.46 -9.20
CA GLY A 81 -2.06 4.56 -7.92
C GLY A 81 -2.72 3.27 -7.42
N VAL A 82 -3.47 3.42 -6.34
CA VAL A 82 -4.47 2.45 -5.86
C VAL A 82 -5.86 2.85 -6.38
N GLY A 83 -6.69 1.89 -6.79
CA GLY A 83 -8.00 2.21 -7.37
C GLY A 83 -9.05 1.10 -7.35
N LYS A 84 -10.26 1.48 -7.82
CA LYS A 84 -11.40 0.60 -8.08
C LYS A 84 -11.88 0.78 -9.51
N SER A 85 -11.69 -0.23 -10.36
CA SER A 85 -12.26 -0.35 -11.72
C SER A 85 -12.36 0.99 -12.47
N GLY A 86 -11.23 1.64 -12.72
CA GLY A 86 -11.14 2.91 -13.45
C GLY A 86 -11.30 4.18 -12.61
N ASN A 87 -11.54 4.08 -11.29
CA ASN A 87 -11.48 5.20 -10.36
C ASN A 87 -10.26 5.09 -9.45
N LYS A 88 -9.38 6.07 -9.52
CA LYS A 88 -8.19 6.13 -8.66
C LYS A 88 -8.53 6.73 -7.29
N LYS A 89 -8.09 6.07 -6.21
CA LYS A 89 -8.25 6.53 -4.83
C LYS A 89 -7.06 7.39 -4.38
N SER A 90 -5.85 6.98 -4.72
CA SER A 90 -4.63 7.77 -4.49
C SER A 90 -3.62 7.52 -5.60
N ASP A 91 -2.84 8.55 -5.95
CA ASP A 91 -1.75 8.49 -6.94
C ASP A 91 -0.57 7.65 -6.45
N HIS A 92 -0.35 7.67 -5.14
CA HIS A 92 0.73 6.96 -4.47
C HIS A 92 0.25 6.52 -3.07
N PRO A 93 0.75 5.43 -2.50
CA PRO A 93 1.77 4.53 -3.05
C PRO A 93 1.20 3.74 -4.23
N ASN A 94 2.10 3.27 -5.08
CA ASN A 94 1.78 2.61 -6.34
C ASN A 94 3.00 1.75 -6.76
N THR A 95 2.88 0.93 -7.79
CA THR A 95 3.94 -0.03 -8.17
C THR A 95 5.15 0.59 -8.85
N ALA A 96 5.13 1.86 -9.22
CA ALA A 96 6.26 2.56 -9.83
C ALA A 96 7.43 2.72 -8.83
N TRP A 97 8.64 2.78 -9.37
CA TRP A 97 9.85 3.06 -8.60
C TRP A 97 9.92 4.55 -8.27
N TYR A 98 10.23 4.87 -7.01
CA TYR A 98 10.46 6.25 -6.55
C TYR A 98 11.92 6.42 -6.13
N SER A 99 12.66 7.27 -6.82
CA SER A 99 13.99 7.64 -6.36
C SER A 99 14.38 9.00 -6.92
N ASN A 100 14.95 9.87 -6.08
CA ASN A 100 15.55 11.14 -6.50
C ASN A 100 14.65 11.95 -7.45
N GLU A 101 13.41 12.24 -7.02
CA GLU A 101 12.40 12.99 -7.79
C GLU A 101 11.90 12.30 -9.08
N GLN A 102 12.35 11.08 -9.38
CA GLN A 102 11.90 10.31 -10.53
C GLN A 102 10.89 9.24 -10.13
N VAL A 103 9.81 9.17 -10.91
CA VAL A 103 8.83 8.08 -10.89
C VAL A 103 9.04 7.27 -12.17
N VAL A 104 9.48 6.02 -12.02
CA VAL A 104 9.77 5.14 -13.16
C VAL A 104 8.79 3.97 -13.16
N PRO A 105 8.05 3.73 -14.27
CA PRO A 105 7.21 2.55 -14.44
C PRO A 105 7.97 1.25 -14.11
N SER A 106 7.35 0.38 -13.32
CA SER A 106 7.96 -0.91 -12.96
C SER A 106 7.54 -2.05 -13.90
N GLY A 107 6.50 -1.85 -14.70
CA GLY A 107 5.80 -2.87 -15.48
C GLY A 107 4.91 -3.79 -14.64
N ILE A 108 4.77 -3.53 -13.34
CA ILE A 108 4.00 -4.37 -12.41
C ILE A 108 2.64 -3.72 -12.17
N GLU A 109 1.58 -4.48 -12.34
CA GLU A 109 0.23 -4.09 -11.95
C GLU A 109 -0.47 -5.31 -11.35
N ILE A 110 -1.31 -5.09 -10.33
CA ILE A 110 -2.21 -6.08 -9.76
C ILE A 110 -3.62 -5.58 -10.06
N LYS A 111 -4.39 -6.34 -10.84
CA LYS A 111 -5.71 -5.95 -11.35
C LYS A 111 -6.71 -7.06 -11.10
N ASP A 112 -7.99 -6.70 -11.21
CA ASP A 112 -9.11 -7.63 -11.11
C ASP A 112 -9.06 -8.48 -9.82
N ILE A 113 -8.64 -7.87 -8.71
CA ILE A 113 -8.58 -8.54 -7.42
C ILE A 113 -10.00 -9.00 -7.06
N GLY A 114 -10.12 -10.30 -6.78
CA GLY A 114 -11.40 -10.97 -6.55
C GLY A 114 -12.08 -10.60 -5.24
N PRO A 115 -13.25 -11.20 -4.96
CA PRO A 115 -13.95 -11.02 -3.69
C PRO A 115 -13.08 -11.40 -2.48
N ALA A 116 -13.36 -10.76 -1.35
CA ALA A 116 -12.89 -11.23 -0.04
C ALA A 116 -13.62 -12.55 0.32
N GLY A 117 -12.97 -13.41 1.10
CA GLY A 117 -13.50 -14.72 1.53
C GLY A 117 -14.60 -14.62 2.58
#